data_AF-A0A1X7UMG6-F1
#
_entry.id   AF-A0A1X7UMG6-F1
#
_cell.length_a   1.000
_cell.length_b   1.000
_cell.length_c   1.000
_cell.angle_alpha   90.00
_cell.angle_beta   90.00
_cell.angle_gamma   90.00
#
_symmetry.space_group_name_H-M   'P 1'
#
loop_
_entity.id
_entity.type
_entity.pdbx_description
1 polymer ?
#
loop_
_entity_poly.entity_id
_entity_poly.type
_entity_poly.pdbx_seq_one_letter_code
_entity_poly.pdbx_strand_id
1 'polypeptide(L)'
;KVREGGGVVTAAIAIAAAHGITQSYDRSRLVEYGGHVQLTRDWAYSLLSRMKFVNRKCTTAKSKLSSVVFEEVKTKFFDEVKATVIME
;
A
#
# COMPACT_ATOMS: atom_id res chain seq x y z
N LYS A 1 0.37 8.25 6.33
CA LYS A 1 1.70 7.89 6.89
C LYS A 1 2.48 6.83 6.09
N VAL A 2 2.00 5.58 5.88
CA VAL A 2 2.75 4.59 5.05
C VAL A 2 2.38 4.67 3.57
N ARG A 3 1.09 4.76 3.25
CA ARG A 3 0.58 4.78 1.87
C ARG A 3 0.82 6.10 1.13
N GLU A 4 0.71 7.23 1.84
CA GLU A 4 1.04 8.56 1.31
C GLU A 4 2.51 8.66 0.88
N GLY A 5 3.40 7.89 1.53
CA GLY A 5 4.80 7.76 1.14
C GLY A 5 5.08 6.72 0.05
N GLY A 6 4.04 6.10 -0.52
CA GLY A 6 4.18 5.02 -1.51
C GLY A 6 4.61 3.66 -0.92
N GLY A 7 4.54 3.49 0.40
CA GLY A 7 4.85 2.24 1.07
C GLY A 7 3.79 1.17 0.85
N VAL A 8 4.22 -0.08 0.64
CA VAL A 8 3.33 -1.24 0.51
C VAL A 8 2.89 -1.70 1.89
N VAL A 9 1.59 -1.81 2.12
CA VAL A 9 1.03 -2.41 3.34
C VAL A 9 1.09 -3.93 3.20
N THR A 10 2.05 -4.55 3.87
CA THR A 10 2.23 -6.00 3.86
C THR A 10 1.41 -6.68 4.96
N ALA A 11 1.19 -7.98 4.82
CA ALA A 11 0.53 -8.79 5.85
C ALA A 11 1.23 -8.68 7.21
N ALA A 12 2.57 -8.56 7.23
CA ALA A 12 3.34 -8.39 8.46
C ALA A 12 3.00 -7.08 9.19
N ILE A 13 2.86 -5.97 8.44
CA ILE A 13 2.46 -4.67 9.01
C ILE A 13 1.05 -4.75 9.58
N ALA A 14 0.12 -5.41 8.87
CA ALA A 14 -1.25 -5.58 9.32
C ALA A 14 -1.34 -6.41 10.62
N ILE A 15 -0.57 -7.50 10.71
CA ILE A 15 -0.50 -8.34 11.92
C ILE A 15 0.08 -7.57 13.09
N ALA A 16 1.23 -6.89 12.89
CA ALA A 16 1.87 -6.11 13.95
C ALA A 16 0.95 -5.00 14.49
N ALA A 17 0.26 -4.29 13.59
CA ALA A 17 -0.68 -3.26 13.98
C ALA A 17 -1.86 -3.83 14.78
N ALA A 18 -2.47 -4.93 14.30
CA ALA A 18 -3.58 -5.56 15.01
C ALA A 18 -3.16 -6.17 16.35
N HIS A 19 -1.95 -6.71 16.43
CA HIS A 19 -1.38 -7.19 17.67
C HIS A 19 -1.26 -6.05 18.69
N GLY A 20 -0.64 -4.92 18.29
CA GLY A 20 -0.50 -3.75 19.16
C GLY A 20 -1.85 -3.17 19.62
N ILE A 21 -2.85 -3.11 18.73
CA ILE A 21 -4.21 -2.66 19.07
C ILE A 21 -4.89 -3.61 20.06
N THR A 22 -4.80 -4.92 19.82
CA THR A 22 -5.42 -5.92 20.70
C THR A 22 -4.73 -5.91 22.06
N GLN A 23 -3.41 -5.78 22.07
CA GLN A 23 -2.62 -5.72 23.30
C GLN A 23 -2.93 -4.47 24.14
N SER A 24 -3.17 -3.32 23.51
CA SER A 24 -3.52 -2.08 24.24
C SER A 24 -4.97 -2.08 24.74
N TYR A 25 -5.89 -2.71 24.01
CA TYR A 25 -7.30 -2.77 24.40
C TYR A 25 -7.58 -3.89 25.42
N ASP A 26 -7.24 -5.13 25.07
CA ASP A 26 -7.47 -6.30 25.90
C ASP A 26 -6.55 -7.46 25.46
N ARG A 27 -5.40 -7.55 26.14
CA ARG A 27 -4.40 -8.58 25.84
C ARG A 27 -4.92 -10.00 26.02
N SER A 28 -5.91 -10.24 26.89
CA SER A 28 -6.40 -11.60 27.19
C SER A 28 -7.04 -12.30 26.00
N ARG A 29 -7.35 -11.54 24.93
CA ARG A 29 -7.95 -12.07 23.71
C ARG A 29 -6.95 -12.80 22.82
N LEU A 30 -5.67 -12.44 22.87
CA LEU A 30 -4.65 -13.07 22.02
C LEU A 30 -4.31 -14.45 22.55
N VAL A 31 -4.07 -15.40 21.64
CA VAL A 31 -3.68 -16.78 21.98
C VAL A 31 -2.45 -16.83 22.89
N GLU A 32 -1.50 -15.90 22.72
CA GLU A 32 -0.29 -15.79 23.55
C GLU A 32 -0.58 -15.51 25.03
N TYR A 33 -1.75 -14.96 25.35
CA TYR A 33 -2.21 -14.69 26.70
C TYR A 33 -3.37 -15.62 27.14
N GLY A 34 -3.59 -16.74 26.43
CA GLY A 34 -4.64 -17.72 26.72
C GLY A 34 -5.98 -17.43 26.07
N GLY A 35 -6.04 -16.47 25.15
CA GLY A 35 -7.25 -16.14 24.40
C GLY A 35 -7.49 -16.99 23.16
N HIS A 36 -8.49 -16.62 22.37
CA HIS A 36 -8.93 -17.35 21.16
C HIS A 36 -8.55 -16.64 19.85
N VAL A 37 -8.04 -15.41 19.91
CA VAL A 37 -7.70 -14.61 18.72
C VAL A 37 -6.30 -14.95 18.25
N GLN A 38 -6.22 -15.58 17.08
CA GLN A 38 -4.97 -15.87 16.39
C GLN A 38 -4.81 -14.98 15.15
N LEU A 39 -3.77 -14.14 15.14
CA LEU A 39 -3.46 -13.26 14.00
C LEU A 39 -2.58 -13.99 12.99
N THR A 40 -3.20 -14.74 12.07
CA THR A 40 -2.50 -15.48 11.01
C THR A 40 -2.27 -14.64 9.76
N ARG A 41 -1.39 -15.10 8.86
CA ARG A 41 -1.21 -14.49 7.54
C ARG A 41 -2.49 -14.52 6.71
N ASP A 42 -3.26 -15.60 6.78
CA ASP A 42 -4.52 -15.74 6.04
C ASP A 42 -5.58 -14.75 6.52
N TRP A 43 -5.65 -14.53 7.84
CA TRP A 43 -6.46 -13.46 8.41
C TRP A 43 -6.04 -12.09 7.86
N ALA A 44 -4.74 -11.81 7.81
CA ALA A 44 -4.23 -10.54 7.28
C ALA A 44 -4.53 -10.36 5.79
N TYR A 45 -4.40 -11.42 4.96
CA TYR A 45 -4.76 -11.36 3.55
C TYR A 45 -6.27 -11.17 3.34
N SER A 46 -7.10 -11.85 4.13
CA SER A 46 -8.56 -11.67 4.13
C SER A 46 -8.93 -10.23 4.46
N LEU A 47 -8.30 -9.65 5.50
CA LEU A 47 -8.47 -8.25 5.88
C LEU A 47 -8.04 -7.28 4.76
N LEU A 48 -6.84 -7.46 4.22
CA LEU A 48 -6.31 -6.63 3.13
C LEU A 48 -7.17 -6.74 1.86
N SER A 49 -7.72 -7.91 1.56
CA SER A 49 -8.67 -8.13 0.45
C SER A 49 -9.95 -7.34 0.63
N ARG A 50 -10.57 -7.40 1.82
CA ARG A 50 -11.78 -6.62 2.15
C ARG A 50 -11.53 -5.11 2.07
N MET A 51 -10.33 -4.66 2.46
CA MET A 51 -9.92 -3.26 2.36
C MET A 51 -9.45 -2.85 0.95
N LYS A 52 -9.48 -3.75 -0.04
CA LYS A 52 -8.98 -3.52 -1.41
C LYS A 52 -7.49 -3.12 -1.45
N PHE A 53 -6.69 -3.66 -0.53
CA PHE A 53 -5.24 -3.47 -0.41
C PHE A 53 -4.41 -4.62 -1.02
N VAL A 54 -5.03 -5.49 -1.82
CA VAL A 54 -4.32 -6.57 -2.51
C VAL A 54 -3.71 -6.00 -3.79
N ASN A 55 -2.39 -6.14 -3.93
CA ASN A 55 -1.70 -5.85 -5.19
C ASN A 55 -2.36 -6.67 -6.31
N ARG A 56 -2.90 -6.02 -7.34
CA ARG A 56 -3.31 -6.74 -8.55
C ARG A 56 -2.07 -7.37 -9.16
N LYS A 57 -2.15 -8.64 -9.59
CA LYS A 57 -1.12 -9.25 -10.43
C LYS A 57 -0.82 -8.25 -11.56
N CYS A 58 0.47 -7.94 -11.78
CA CYS A 58 1.02 -6.94 -12.70
C CYS A 58 1.19 -5.48 -12.22
N THR A 59 0.68 -5.06 -11.06
CA THR A 59 1.11 -3.79 -10.44
C THR A 59 2.35 -4.05 -9.60
N THR A 60 3.52 -4.05 -10.22
CA THR A 60 4.77 -3.87 -9.46
C THR A 60 4.69 -2.52 -8.74
N ALA A 61 5.30 -2.42 -7.57
CA ALA A 61 5.36 -1.19 -6.75
C ALA A 61 6.11 -0.02 -7.44
N LYS A 62 6.22 -0.02 -8.77
CA LYS A 62 6.89 0.95 -9.60
C LYS A 62 5.87 1.66 -10.49
N SER A 63 5.18 2.62 -9.90
CA SER A 63 5.46 3.99 -10.32
C SER A 63 5.01 4.90 -9.20
N LYS A 64 5.94 5.73 -8.71
CA LYS A 64 5.64 6.90 -7.88
C LYS A 64 4.92 7.98 -8.68
N LEU A 65 4.27 7.63 -9.79
CA LEU A 65 3.49 8.54 -10.58
C LEU A 65 2.10 8.57 -9.95
N SER A 66 1.85 9.59 -9.13
CA SER A 66 0.47 10.02 -8.97
C SER A 66 -0.06 10.41 -10.36
N SER A 67 -1.37 10.28 -10.58
CA SER A 67 -2.00 10.71 -11.83
C SER A 67 -1.68 12.18 -12.17
N VAL A 68 -1.42 13.00 -11.14
CA VAL A 68 -1.01 14.41 -11.27
C VAL A 68 0.39 14.53 -11.88
N VAL A 69 1.36 13.74 -11.40
CA VAL A 69 2.74 13.74 -11.93
C VAL A 69 2.79 13.22 -13.36
N PHE A 70 1.89 12.31 -13.73
CA PHE A 70 1.82 11.81 -15.12
C PHE A 70 1.42 12.89 -16.12
N GLU A 71 0.38 13.67 -15.83
CA GLU A 71 -0.07 14.73 -16.74
C GLU A 71 0.98 15.85 -16.87
N GLU A 72 1.66 16.21 -15.77
CA GLU A 72 2.76 17.18 -15.80
C GLU A 72 3.98 16.70 -16.59
N VAL A 73 4.33 15.41 -16.51
CA VAL A 73 5.42 14.83 -17.30
C VAL A 73 5.03 14.73 -18.78
N LYS A 74 3.77 14.42 -19.07
CA LYS A 74 3.24 14.33 -20.42
C LYS A 74 3.22 15.68 -21.14
N THR A 75 2.81 16.75 -20.46
CA THR A 75 2.83 18.10 -21.04
C THR A 75 4.26 18.56 -21.30
N LYS A 76 5.18 18.39 -20.35
CA LYS A 76 6.61 18.69 -20.53
C LYS A 76 7.23 17.96 -21.71
N PHE A 77 6.97 16.65 -21.83
CA PHE A 77 7.45 15.86 -22.96
C PHE A 77 6.87 16.35 -24.30
N PHE A 78 5.59 16.70 -24.33
CA PHE A 78 4.95 17.20 -25.54
C PHE A 78 5.51 18.57 -25.97
N ASP A 79 5.82 19.44 -25.01
CA ASP A 79 6.43 20.74 -25.26
C ASP A 79 7.88 20.58 -25.78
N GLU A 80 8.65 19.64 -25.22
CA GLU A 80 9.99 19.30 -25.71
C GLU A 80 9.96 18.77 -27.17
N VAL A 81 9.04 17.86 -27.49
CA VAL A 81 8.89 17.32 -28.86
C VAL A 81 8.46 18.42 -29.84
N LYS A 82 7.59 19.33 -29.44
CA LYS A 82 7.24 20.49 -30.28
C LYS A 82 8.45 21.39 -30.53
N ALA A 83 9.23 21.67 -29.50
CA ALA A 83 10.41 22.52 -29.62
C ALA A 83 11.46 21.92 -30.57
N THR A 84 11.66 20.60 -30.56
CA THR A 84 12.59 19.94 -31.49
C THR A 84 12.06 19.91 -32.93
N VAL A 85 10.76 19.64 -33.12
CA VAL A 85 10.14 19.58 -34.47
C VAL A 85 10.03 20.96 -35.14
N ILE A 86 10.00 22.06 -34.38
CA ILE A 86 9.97 23.42 -34.94
C ILE A 86 11.38 23.91 -35.35
N MET A 87 12.43 23.24 -34.87
CA MET A 87 13.84 23.59 -35.15
C MET A 87 14.44 22.80 -36.34
N GLU A 88 13.66 21.92 -36.98
CA GLU A 88 13.93 21.32 -38.30
C GLU A 88 13.08 21.98 -39.38
#